data_AF-A0A7C7KY69-F1
#
_entry.id   AF-A0A7C7KY69-F1
#
_cell.length_a   1.000
_cell.length_b   1.000
_cell.length_c   1.000
_cell.angle_alpha   90.00
_cell.angle_beta   90.00
_cell.angle_gamma   90.00
#
_symmetry.space_group_name_H-M   'P 1'
#
loop_
_entity.id
_entity.type
_entity.pdbx_description
1 polymer ?
#
loop_
_entity_poly.entity_id
_entity_poly.type
_entity_poly.pdbx_seq_one_letter_code
_entity_poly.pdbx_strand_id
1 'polypeptide(L)'
;TLTDIWEARKIMEVAVLPLVAERATQEDWRKIEQAIEIMDTAIAKGDLGLEGDILFHHALFEACHNPVLLSLREVVGEFFRKVQQMALSESLEARRKAAEEHKLMYKALRKGDVRKAQRLMVMHLDSPVKRGIIPRPHKDSIVSR
;
A
#
# COMPACT_ATOMS: atom_id res chain seq x y z
N THR A 1 1.56 16.23 -7.72
CA THR A 1 1.50 15.39 -8.93
C THR A 1 1.25 13.93 -8.53
N LEU A 2 1.02 13.02 -9.49
CA LEU A 2 0.93 11.57 -9.22
C LEU A 2 2.20 11.01 -8.55
N THR A 3 3.34 11.50 -9.00
CA THR A 3 4.66 11.14 -8.47
C THR A 3 4.80 11.58 -7.02
N ASP A 4 4.44 12.82 -6.68
CA ASP A 4 4.57 13.33 -5.30
C ASP A 4 3.70 12.51 -4.31
N ILE A 5 2.49 12.09 -4.72
CA ILE A 5 1.61 11.24 -3.91
C ILE A 5 2.26 9.87 -3.70
N TRP A 6 2.83 9.30 -4.76
CA TRP A 6 3.53 8.02 -4.68
C TRP A 6 4.78 8.10 -3.76
N GLU A 7 5.56 9.17 -3.84
CA GLU A 7 6.72 9.38 -2.96
C GLU A 7 6.29 9.45 -1.49
N ALA A 8 5.25 10.22 -1.19
CA ALA A 8 4.69 10.32 0.16
C ALA A 8 4.21 8.96 0.67
N ARG A 9 3.42 8.23 -0.13
CA ARG A 9 2.97 6.87 0.20
C ARG A 9 4.14 5.95 0.49
N LYS A 10 5.15 5.93 -0.39
CA LYS A 10 6.33 5.06 -0.25
C LYS A 10 7.11 5.36 1.03
N ILE A 11 7.34 6.62 1.35
CA ILE A 11 8.04 7.01 2.57
C ILE A 11 7.24 6.55 3.80
N MET A 12 5.95 6.90 3.85
CA MET A 12 5.13 6.64 5.03
C MET A 12 4.85 5.15 5.22
N GLU A 13 4.37 4.46 4.19
CA GLU A 13 3.92 3.06 4.30
C GLU A 13 5.05 2.09 4.60
N VAL A 14 6.28 2.39 4.18
CA VAL A 14 7.46 1.59 4.54
C VAL A 14 7.93 1.89 5.96
N ALA A 15 7.86 3.16 6.38
CA ALA A 15 8.32 3.60 7.70
C ALA A 15 7.41 3.14 8.84
N VAL A 16 6.14 2.87 8.58
CA VAL A 16 5.19 2.43 9.61
C VAL A 16 5.27 0.93 9.94
N LEU A 17 5.82 0.10 9.04
CA LEU A 17 5.87 -1.35 9.21
C LEU A 17 6.55 -1.85 10.51
N PRO A 18 7.66 -1.23 11.00
CA PRO A 18 8.21 -1.57 12.31
C PRO A 18 7.21 -1.35 13.46
N LEU A 19 6.45 -0.25 13.41
CA LEU A 19 5.44 0.06 14.43
C LEU A 19 4.27 -0.93 14.38
N VAL A 20 3.86 -1.35 13.18
CA VAL A 20 2.85 -2.41 13.02
C VAL A 20 3.33 -3.70 13.68
N ALA A 21 4.54 -4.15 13.39
CA ALA A 21 5.07 -5.38 13.97
C ALA A 21 5.21 -5.32 15.50
N GLU A 22 5.51 -4.14 16.05
CA GLU A 22 5.67 -3.92 17.48
C GLU A 22 4.32 -3.82 18.22
N ARG A 23 3.32 -3.17 17.61
CA ARG A 23 2.13 -2.70 18.33
C ARG A 23 0.82 -3.40 17.96
N ALA A 24 0.75 -4.04 16.79
CA ALA A 24 -0.49 -4.60 16.27
C ALA A 24 -1.08 -5.67 17.20
N THR A 25 -2.34 -5.47 17.57
CA THR A 25 -3.12 -6.43 18.35
C THR A 25 -3.65 -7.57 17.48
N GLN A 26 -4.19 -8.61 18.10
CA GLN A 26 -4.84 -9.71 17.39
C GLN A 26 -5.99 -9.23 16.47
N GLU A 27 -6.70 -8.19 16.88
CA GLU A 27 -7.79 -7.60 16.08
C GLU A 27 -7.24 -6.86 14.86
N ASP A 28 -6.11 -6.16 14.99
CA ASP A 28 -5.47 -5.48 13.85
C ASP A 28 -4.99 -6.49 12.80
N TRP A 29 -4.40 -7.60 13.24
CA TRP A 29 -4.03 -8.68 12.31
C TRP A 29 -5.23 -9.27 11.58
N ARG A 30 -6.36 -9.41 12.29
CA ARG A 30 -7.62 -9.88 11.69
C ARG A 30 -8.14 -8.88 10.63
N LYS A 31 -8.06 -7.57 10.90
CA LYS A 31 -8.43 -6.53 9.92
C LYS A 31 -7.52 -6.55 8.69
N ILE A 32 -6.21 -6.67 8.88
CA ILE A 32 -5.23 -6.76 7.79
C ILE A 32 -5.52 -7.99 6.91
N GLU A 33 -5.76 -9.14 7.52
CA GLU A 33 -6.10 -10.37 6.81
C GLU A 33 -7.45 -10.26 6.07
N GLN A 34 -8.47 -9.71 6.72
CA GLN A 34 -9.79 -9.49 6.11
C GLN A 34 -9.72 -8.56 4.89
N ALA A 35 -8.86 -7.54 4.91
CA ALA A 35 -8.65 -6.67 3.74
C ALA A 35 -8.10 -7.44 2.54
N ILE A 36 -7.19 -8.39 2.77
CA ILE A 36 -6.65 -9.28 1.72
C ILE A 36 -7.75 -10.19 1.18
N GLU A 37 -8.59 -10.76 2.05
CA GLU A 37 -9.71 -11.62 1.63
C GLU A 37 -10.75 -10.88 0.77
N ILE A 38 -11.05 -9.62 1.13
CA ILE A 38 -11.91 -8.73 0.34
C ILE A 38 -11.30 -8.51 -1.05
N MET A 39 -9.98 -8.24 -1.11
CA MET A 39 -9.25 -8.05 -2.36
C MET A 39 -9.30 -9.30 -3.26
N ASP A 40 -8.96 -10.47 -2.71
CA ASP A 40 -8.96 -11.75 -3.44
C ASP A 40 -10.36 -12.09 -3.98
N THR A 41 -11.38 -11.92 -3.13
CA THR A 41 -12.77 -12.22 -3.51
C THR A 41 -13.25 -11.33 -4.64
N ALA A 42 -12.90 -10.05 -4.61
CA ALA A 42 -13.23 -9.09 -5.67
C ALA A 42 -12.51 -9.45 -6.98
N ILE A 43 -11.20 -9.73 -6.93
CA ILE A 43 -10.41 -10.15 -8.10
C ILE A 43 -10.93 -11.46 -8.70
N ALA A 44 -11.33 -12.42 -7.88
CA ALA A 44 -11.90 -13.68 -8.34
C ALA A 44 -13.22 -13.50 -9.10
N LYS A 45 -13.99 -12.44 -8.77
CA LYS A 45 -15.23 -12.05 -9.46
C LYS A 45 -15.00 -11.15 -10.69
N GLY A 46 -13.75 -10.85 -11.03
CA GLY A 46 -13.37 -10.02 -12.18
C GLY A 46 -13.25 -8.52 -11.87
N ASP A 47 -13.42 -8.11 -10.62
CA ASP A 47 -13.26 -6.72 -10.19
C ASP A 47 -11.78 -6.33 -10.03
N LEU A 48 -11.50 -5.06 -9.75
CA LEU A 48 -10.17 -4.49 -9.55
C LEU A 48 -9.54 -4.89 -8.22
N GLY A 49 -10.35 -5.23 -7.20
CA GLY A 49 -9.86 -5.46 -5.83
C GLY A 49 -9.51 -4.19 -5.06
N LEU A 50 -9.93 -3.02 -5.57
CA LEU A 50 -9.51 -1.70 -5.07
C LEU A 50 -9.87 -1.45 -3.60
N GLU A 51 -11.05 -1.90 -3.17
CA GLU A 51 -11.50 -1.72 -1.79
C GLU A 51 -10.57 -2.45 -0.81
N GLY A 52 -10.22 -3.70 -1.12
CA GLY A 52 -9.30 -4.47 -0.28
C GLY A 52 -7.90 -3.86 -0.22
N ASP A 53 -7.43 -3.26 -1.32
CA ASP A 53 -6.14 -2.55 -1.38
C ASP A 53 -6.14 -1.34 -0.44
N ILE A 54 -7.16 -0.49 -0.54
CA ILE A 54 -7.34 0.68 0.33
C ILE A 54 -7.42 0.27 1.81
N LEU A 55 -8.21 -0.77 2.11
CA LEU A 55 -8.40 -1.28 3.47
C LEU A 55 -7.10 -1.86 4.04
N PHE A 56 -6.31 -2.58 3.25
CA PHE A 56 -5.05 -3.14 3.71
C PHE A 56 -4.09 -2.04 4.15
N HIS A 57 -3.89 -1.04 3.27
CA HIS A 57 -3.00 0.07 3.58
C HIS A 57 -3.51 0.90 4.76
N HIS A 58 -4.83 1.12 4.89
CA HIS A 58 -5.43 1.76 6.07
C HIS A 58 -5.14 0.99 7.37
N ALA A 59 -5.39 -0.33 7.36
CA ALA A 59 -5.24 -1.18 8.53
C ALA A 59 -3.79 -1.19 9.06
N LEU A 60 -2.78 -1.04 8.19
CA LEU A 60 -1.39 -0.86 8.65
C LEU A 60 -1.21 0.42 9.48
N PHE A 61 -1.81 1.54 9.10
CA PHE A 61 -1.72 2.78 9.89
C PHE A 61 -2.53 2.70 11.19
N GLU A 62 -3.71 2.05 11.16
CA GLU A 62 -4.47 1.79 12.39
C GLU A 62 -3.66 0.95 13.39
N ALA A 63 -3.02 -0.10 12.91
CA ALA A 63 -2.21 -1.03 13.71
C ALA A 63 -0.95 -0.39 14.33
N CYS A 64 -0.57 0.82 13.89
CA CYS A 64 0.49 1.59 14.54
C CYS A 64 0.05 2.20 15.88
N HIS A 65 -1.27 2.23 16.13
CA HIS A 65 -1.89 2.90 17.27
C HIS A 65 -1.34 4.32 17.48
N ASN A 66 -1.19 5.05 16.38
CA ASN A 66 -0.69 6.43 16.36
C ASN A 66 -1.67 7.31 15.58
N PRO A 67 -2.54 8.07 16.28
CA PRO A 67 -3.54 8.92 15.65
C PRO A 67 -2.97 9.93 14.65
N VAL A 68 -1.76 10.45 14.89
CA VAL A 68 -1.10 11.42 14.00
C VAL A 68 -0.73 10.77 12.66
N LEU A 69 -0.16 9.56 12.70
CA LEU A 69 0.17 8.82 11.48
C LEU A 69 -1.09 8.43 10.69
N LEU A 70 -2.16 8.05 11.38
CA LEU A 70 -3.45 7.76 10.75
C LEU A 70 -4.03 9.01 10.08
N SER A 71 -4.02 10.17 10.74
CA SER A 71 -4.48 11.43 10.14
C SER A 71 -3.65 11.84 8.92
N LEU A 72 -2.32 11.68 8.96
CA LEU A 72 -1.48 11.93 7.78
C LEU A 72 -1.82 11.00 6.63
N ARG A 73 -2.10 9.71 6.92
CA ARG A 73 -2.56 8.76 5.91
C ARG A 73 -3.87 9.19 5.28
N GLU A 74 -4.84 9.68 6.07
CA GLU A 74 -6.12 10.15 5.51
C GLU A 74 -5.91 11.30 4.52
N VAL A 75 -5.08 12.27 4.87
CA VAL A 75 -4.74 13.39 3.97
C VAL A 75 -4.13 12.89 2.66
N VAL A 76 -3.13 12.01 2.72
CA VAL A 76 -2.51 11.43 1.51
C VAL A 76 -3.50 10.57 0.73
N GLY A 77 -4.38 9.84 1.42
CA GLY A 77 -5.42 8.99 0.85
C GLY A 77 -6.45 9.78 0.05
N GLU A 78 -6.82 10.99 0.49
CA GLU A 78 -7.71 11.87 -0.27
C GLU A 78 -7.12 12.29 -1.63
N PHE A 79 -5.81 12.60 -1.65
CA PHE A 79 -5.12 12.89 -2.91
C PHE A 79 -5.05 11.64 -3.80
N PHE A 80 -4.85 10.47 -3.22
CA PHE A 80 -4.74 9.21 -3.95
C PHE A 80 -6.07 8.71 -4.53
N ARG A 81 -7.21 8.90 -3.84
CA ARG A 81 -8.54 8.52 -4.34
C ARG A 81 -8.90 9.25 -5.64
N LYS A 82 -8.54 10.53 -5.75
CA LYS A 82 -8.74 11.34 -6.98
C LYS A 82 -7.95 10.81 -8.18
N VAL A 83 -6.90 10.05 -7.90
CA VAL A 83 -5.93 9.53 -8.86
C VAL A 83 -6.24 8.09 -9.28
N GLN A 84 -6.63 7.23 -8.33
CA GLN A 84 -6.93 5.82 -8.59
C GLN A 84 -8.03 5.61 -9.64
N GLN A 85 -8.99 6.55 -9.73
CA GLN A 85 -10.05 6.52 -10.75
C GLN A 85 -9.51 6.54 -12.19
N MET A 86 -8.24 6.93 -12.39
CA MET A 86 -7.59 6.97 -13.70
C MET A 86 -6.84 5.67 -14.04
N ALA A 87 -6.63 4.76 -13.08
CA ALA A 87 -5.78 3.56 -13.22
C ALA A 87 -6.55 2.27 -13.61
N LEU A 88 -7.68 2.41 -14.30
CA LEU A 88 -8.63 1.32 -14.65
C LEU A 88 -8.09 0.25 -15.64
N SER A 89 -6.83 0.34 -16.07
CA SER A 89 -6.29 -0.44 -17.20
C SER A 89 -5.40 -1.63 -16.82
N GLU A 90 -5.32 -2.02 -15.54
CA GLU A 90 -4.47 -3.14 -15.12
C GLU A 90 -5.03 -4.51 -15.55
N SER A 91 -4.13 -5.41 -16.01
CA SER A 91 -4.49 -6.79 -16.37
C SER A 91 -4.86 -7.63 -15.14
N LEU A 92 -5.67 -8.68 -15.34
CA LEU A 92 -6.04 -9.61 -14.26
C LEU A 92 -4.80 -10.25 -13.60
N GLU A 93 -3.77 -10.56 -14.39
CA GLU A 93 -2.51 -11.09 -13.88
C GLU A 93 -1.78 -10.08 -12.97
N ALA A 94 -1.74 -8.81 -13.36
CA ALA A 94 -1.15 -7.75 -12.54
C ALA A 94 -1.88 -7.60 -11.20
N ARG A 95 -3.22 -7.66 -11.21
CA ARG A 95 -4.06 -7.61 -10.01
C ARG A 95 -3.79 -8.79 -9.08
N ARG A 96 -3.77 -10.02 -9.61
CA ARG A 96 -3.45 -11.24 -8.84
C ARG A 96 -2.06 -11.15 -8.23
N LYS A 97 -1.08 -10.66 -8.98
CA LYS A 97 0.28 -10.45 -8.47
C LYS A 97 0.31 -9.45 -7.30
N ALA A 98 -0.39 -8.34 -7.42
CA ALA A 98 -0.50 -7.36 -6.35
C ALA A 98 -1.15 -7.98 -5.09
N ALA A 99 -2.21 -8.76 -5.23
CA ALA A 99 -2.83 -9.47 -4.10
C ALA A 99 -1.87 -10.48 -3.43
N GLU A 100 -1.05 -11.19 -4.21
CA GLU A 100 -0.01 -12.07 -3.65
C GLU A 100 1.09 -11.30 -2.90
N GLU A 101 1.48 -10.12 -3.39
CA GLU A 101 2.44 -9.24 -2.68
C GLU A 101 1.90 -8.86 -1.29
N HIS A 102 0.60 -8.55 -1.18
CA HIS A 102 -0.07 -8.27 0.10
C HIS A 102 0.01 -9.45 1.08
N LYS A 103 -0.28 -10.68 0.61
CA LYS A 103 -0.17 -11.90 1.43
C LYS A 103 1.25 -12.13 1.92
N LEU A 104 2.24 -11.89 1.07
CA LEU A 104 3.65 -12.04 1.43
C LEU A 104 4.08 -11.00 2.48
N MET A 105 3.60 -9.76 2.36
CA MET A 105 3.82 -8.71 3.36
C MET A 105 3.22 -9.07 4.71
N TYR A 106 1.94 -9.45 4.74
CA TYR A 106 1.26 -9.92 5.95
C TYR A 106 2.03 -11.05 6.65
N LYS A 107 2.39 -12.11 5.90
CA LYS A 107 3.16 -13.24 6.43
C LYS A 107 4.52 -12.83 6.98
N ALA A 108 5.21 -11.88 6.34
CA ALA A 108 6.50 -11.38 6.81
C ALA A 108 6.34 -10.60 8.11
N LEU A 109 5.39 -9.67 8.17
CA LEU A 109 5.09 -8.88 9.36
C LEU A 109 4.66 -9.76 10.54
N ARG A 110 3.76 -10.72 10.31
CA ARG A 110 3.27 -11.65 11.35
C ARG A 110 4.38 -12.52 11.96
N LYS A 111 5.44 -12.77 11.21
CA LYS A 111 6.64 -13.50 11.66
C LYS A 111 7.73 -12.59 12.24
N GLY A 112 7.50 -11.28 12.30
CA GLY A 112 8.48 -10.30 12.76
C GLY A 112 9.60 -9.97 11.75
N ASP A 113 9.51 -10.44 10.51
CA ASP A 113 10.48 -10.12 9.44
C ASP A 113 10.15 -8.77 8.79
N VAL A 114 10.32 -7.71 9.58
CA VAL A 114 10.03 -6.32 9.19
C VAL A 114 10.84 -5.92 7.96
N ARG A 115 12.11 -6.30 7.88
CA ARG A 115 12.97 -5.95 6.74
C ARG A 115 12.46 -6.55 5.45
N LYS A 116 11.96 -7.79 5.47
CA LYS A 116 11.34 -8.41 4.29
C LYS A 116 10.03 -7.71 3.93
N ALA A 117 9.19 -7.39 4.90
CA ALA A 117 7.94 -6.66 4.66
C ALA A 117 8.21 -5.29 4.01
N GLN A 118 9.21 -4.55 4.48
CA GLN A 118 9.62 -3.27 3.88
C GLN A 118 10.07 -3.41 2.43
N ARG A 119 10.88 -4.43 2.12
CA ARG A 119 11.29 -4.69 0.72
C ARG A 119 10.09 -5.01 -0.17
N LEU A 120 9.17 -5.82 0.33
CA LEU A 120 7.94 -6.17 -0.40
C LEU A 120 7.05 -4.94 -0.63
N MET A 121 6.88 -4.07 0.37
CA MET A 121 6.13 -2.82 0.24
C MET A 121 6.75 -1.89 -0.80
N VAL A 122 8.07 -1.73 -0.80
CA VAL A 122 8.76 -0.96 -1.84
C VAL A 122 8.52 -1.56 -3.23
N MET A 123 8.65 -2.88 -3.38
CA MET A 123 8.41 -3.54 -4.67
C MET A 123 6.97 -3.35 -5.16
N HIS A 124 6.01 -3.46 -4.25
CA HIS A 124 4.59 -3.27 -4.50
C HIS A 124 4.30 -1.84 -4.99
N LEU A 125 4.74 -0.83 -4.23
CA LEU A 125 4.53 0.58 -4.57
C LEU A 125 5.31 1.04 -5.80
N ASP A 126 6.45 0.41 -6.14
CA ASP A 126 7.21 0.71 -7.37
C ASP A 126 6.58 0.09 -8.63
N SER A 127 5.65 -0.86 -8.47
CA SER A 127 5.06 -1.62 -9.57
C SER A 127 4.32 -0.72 -10.58
N PRO A 128 3.46 0.23 -10.15
CA PRO A 128 2.81 1.18 -11.07
C PRO A 128 3.80 2.09 -11.81
N VAL A 129 4.91 2.50 -11.18
CA VAL A 129 5.97 3.31 -11.83
C VAL A 129 6.66 2.51 -12.92
N LYS A 130 6.98 1.24 -12.66
CA LYS A 130 7.62 0.35 -13.65
C LYS A 130 6.71 0.06 -14.84
N ARG A 131 5.39 0.04 -14.62
CA ARG A 131 4.37 -0.11 -15.67
C ARG A 131 4.05 1.20 -16.42
N GLY A 132 4.63 2.33 -16.01
CA GLY A 132 4.40 3.63 -16.65
C GLY A 132 3.07 4.29 -16.28
N ILE A 133 2.35 3.78 -15.28
CA ILE A 133 1.10 4.38 -14.77
C ILE A 133 1.42 5.67 -14.02
N ILE A 134 2.49 5.66 -13.23
CA ILE A 134 2.99 6.83 -12.51
C ILE A 134 4.26 7.31 -13.22
N PRO A 135 4.34 8.60 -13.59
CA PRO A 135 5.56 9.16 -14.19
C PRO A 135 6.76 8.94 -13.27
N ARG A 136 7.89 8.54 -13.85
CA ARG A 136 9.14 8.40 -13.08
C ARG A 136 9.53 9.76 -12.48
N PRO A 137 9.93 9.80 -11.20
CA PRO A 137 10.46 11.03 -10.62
C PRO A 137 11.66 11.52 -11.43
N HIS A 138 11.66 12.81 -11.79
CA HIS A 138 12.80 13.46 -12.43
C HIS A 138 13.99 13.43 -11.45
N LYS A 139 15.18 13.04 -11.92
CA LYS A 139 16.40 13.07 -11.10
C LYS A 139 16.86 14.51 -10.75
N ASP A 140 16.28 15.54 -11.37
CA ASP A 140 16.87 16.88 -11.42
C ASP A 140 16.04 18.00 -10.76
N SER A 141 14.94 17.71 -10.04
CA SER A 141 14.07 18.77 -9.50
C SER A 141 14.43 19.29 -8.10
N ILE A 142 15.54 18.86 -7.49
CA ILE A 142 15.97 19.36 -6.16
C ILE A 142 16.98 20.52 -6.26
N VAL A 143 17.49 20.85 -7.45
CA VAL A 143 18.41 21.98 -7.64
C VAL A 143 17.85 23.00 -8.62
N SER A 144 16.73 23.63 -8.27
CA SER A 144 16.43 24.99 -8.74
C SER A 144 15.27 25.59 -7.94
N ARG A 145 15.60 26.21 -6.81
CA ARG A 145 14.95 27.42 -6.26
C ARG A 145 15.70 27.89 -5.02
#